data_AF-A0A223HMV6-F1
#
_entry.id   AF-A0A223HMV6-F1
#
_cell.length_a   1.000
_cell.length_b   1.000
_cell.length_c   1.000
_cell.angle_alpha   90.00
_cell.angle_beta   90.00
_cell.angle_gamma   90.00
#
_symmetry.space_group_name_H-M   'P 1'
#
loop_
_entity.id
_entity.type
_entity.pdbx_description
1 polymer ?
#
loop_
_entity_poly.entity_id
_entity_poly.type
_entity_poly.pdbx_seq_one_letter_code
_entity_poly.pdbx_strand_id
1 'polypeptide(L)'
;MAIKKSQIEKWIVAQKKHRLSDTHVQMSRELGLNPDKLGKIDNHKQEVWKAPLPEFIEESFYKRFKKERPDVVKTLKQILKEQEIKAKAKKKDKEMRRKEREQKQADNETDEVLPSNPQPRTVE
;
A
#
# COMPACT_ATOMS: atom_id res chain seq x y z
N MET A 1 6.61 6.11 -5.66
CA MET A 1 5.65 5.16 -6.27
C MET A 1 4.94 4.35 -5.19
N ALA A 2 3.62 4.24 -5.25
CA ALA A 2 2.86 3.37 -4.35
C ALA A 2 2.99 1.91 -4.81
N ILE A 3 3.53 1.03 -3.98
CA ILE A 3 3.67 -0.38 -4.31
C ILE A 3 2.34 -1.08 -4.03
N LYS A 4 1.84 -1.81 -5.03
CA LYS A 4 0.61 -2.61 -4.90
C LYS A 4 0.82 -3.77 -3.93
N LYS A 5 -0.23 -4.14 -3.18
CA LYS A 5 -0.21 -5.26 -2.23
C LYS A 5 0.30 -6.56 -2.89
N SER A 6 -0.18 -6.88 -4.08
CA SER A 6 0.22 -8.07 -4.84
C SER A 6 1.72 -8.10 -5.16
N GLN A 7 2.34 -6.93 -5.37
CA GLN A 7 3.77 -6.85 -5.62
C GLN A 7 4.59 -7.09 -4.35
N ILE A 8 4.07 -6.66 -3.18
CA ILE A 8 4.68 -6.95 -1.88
C ILE A 8 4.63 -8.46 -1.59
N GLU A 9 3.50 -9.11 -1.88
CA GLU A 9 3.35 -10.57 -1.72
C GLU A 9 4.35 -11.34 -2.60
N LYS A 10 4.56 -10.91 -3.86
CA LYS A 10 5.61 -11.47 -4.73
C LYS A 10 7.01 -11.30 -4.12
N TRP A 11 7.30 -10.15 -3.53
CA TRP A 11 8.56 -9.93 -2.83
C TRP A 11 8.74 -10.86 -1.63
N ILE A 12 7.68 -11.16 -0.86
CA ILE A 12 7.74 -12.10 0.27
C ILE A 12 8.08 -13.51 -0.23
N VAL A 13 7.44 -13.96 -1.30
CA VAL A 13 7.70 -15.28 -1.90
C VAL A 13 9.13 -15.37 -2.42
N ALA A 14 9.59 -14.36 -3.16
CA ALA A 14 10.94 -14.30 -3.69
C ALA A 14 11.99 -14.23 -2.58
N GLN A 15 11.73 -13.44 -1.52
CA GLN A 15 12.59 -13.33 -0.35
C GLN A 15 12.82 -14.70 0.31
N LYS A 16 11.74 -15.45 0.55
CA LYS A 16 11.81 -16.79 1.13
C LYS A 16 12.52 -17.78 0.20
N LYS A 17 12.23 -17.72 -1.10
CA LYS A 17 12.81 -18.62 -2.11
C LYS A 17 14.33 -18.44 -2.26
N HIS A 18 14.78 -17.19 -2.31
CA HIS A 18 16.18 -16.84 -2.55
C HIS A 18 16.95 -16.50 -1.26
N ARG A 19 16.36 -16.78 -0.09
CA ARG A 19 16.95 -16.54 1.25
C ARG A 19 17.47 -15.10 1.43
N LEU A 20 16.73 -14.13 0.91
CA LEU A 20 17.11 -12.71 0.98
C LEU A 20 16.69 -12.11 2.33
N SER A 21 17.54 -11.28 2.91
CA SER A 21 17.20 -10.44 4.07
C SER A 21 16.29 -9.27 3.67
N ASP A 22 15.60 -8.65 4.63
CA ASP A 22 14.78 -7.46 4.37
C ASP A 22 15.60 -6.31 3.77
N THR A 23 16.88 -6.18 4.17
CA THR A 23 17.84 -5.23 3.59
C THR A 23 18.07 -5.49 2.11
N HIS A 24 18.27 -6.75 1.70
CA HIS A 24 18.46 -7.11 0.29
C HIS A 24 17.21 -6.82 -0.54
N VAL A 25 16.02 -7.07 0.01
CA VAL A 25 14.76 -6.75 -0.66
C VAL A 25 14.59 -5.23 -0.82
N GLN A 26 14.97 -4.45 0.19
CA GLN A 26 14.98 -2.99 0.11
C GLN A 26 15.94 -2.51 -0.98
N MET A 27 17.20 -2.97 -0.97
CA MET A 27 18.21 -2.63 -1.98
C MET A 27 17.73 -2.98 -3.39
N SER A 28 17.16 -4.18 -3.56
CA SER A 28 16.63 -4.62 -4.85
C SER A 28 15.51 -3.72 -5.36
N ARG A 29 14.66 -3.21 -4.46
CA ARG A 29 13.58 -2.28 -4.82
C ARG A 29 14.10 -0.91 -5.21
N GLU A 30 15.13 -0.41 -4.53
CA GLU A 30 15.79 0.86 -4.87
C GLU A 30 16.57 0.76 -6.18
N LEU A 31 17.14 -0.41 -6.47
CA LEU A 31 17.75 -0.75 -7.76
C LEU A 31 16.74 -0.93 -8.89
N GLY A 32 15.43 -1.03 -8.59
CA GLY A 32 14.38 -1.25 -9.59
C GLY A 32 14.30 -2.69 -10.11
N LEU A 33 14.83 -3.66 -9.35
CA LEU A 33 14.72 -5.08 -9.70
C LEU A 33 13.28 -5.59 -9.55
N ASN A 34 12.96 -6.67 -10.28
CA ASN A 34 11.64 -7.29 -10.26
C ASN A 34 11.71 -8.66 -9.56
N PRO A 35 10.84 -8.95 -8.56
CA PRO A 35 10.85 -10.22 -7.85
C PRO A 35 10.68 -11.44 -8.77
N ASP A 36 9.90 -11.32 -9.85
CA ASP A 36 9.68 -12.42 -10.80
C ASP A 36 10.94 -12.73 -11.64
N LYS A 37 11.82 -11.74 -11.83
CA LYS A 37 13.05 -11.88 -12.62
C LYS A 37 14.25 -12.34 -11.78
N LEU A 38 14.16 -12.30 -10.45
CA LEU A 38 15.26 -12.72 -9.56
C LEU A 38 15.68 -14.17 -9.80
N GLY A 39 14.75 -15.05 -10.15
CA GLY A 39 15.07 -16.45 -10.46
C GLY A 39 15.98 -16.63 -11.68
N LYS A 40 15.98 -15.71 -12.65
CA LYS A 40 16.92 -15.74 -13.78
C LYS A 40 18.31 -15.23 -13.40
N ILE A 41 18.37 -14.35 -12.40
CA ILE A 41 19.62 -13.76 -11.89
C ILE A 41 20.28 -14.75 -10.92
N ASP A 42 19.48 -15.45 -10.13
CA ASP A 42 19.92 -16.46 -9.17
C ASP A 42 20.30 -17.81 -9.82
N ASN A 43 21.07 -17.75 -10.92
CA ASN A 43 21.58 -18.93 -11.62
C ASN A 43 23.02 -19.31 -11.19
N HIS A 44 23.45 -18.84 -10.01
CA HIS A 44 24.82 -19.03 -9.51
C HIS A 44 25.21 -20.52 -9.33
N LYS A 45 24.22 -21.42 -9.20
CA LYS A 45 24.47 -22.87 -9.09
C LYS A 45 24.86 -23.53 -10.42
N GLN A 46 24.41 -22.98 -11.54
CA GLN A 46 24.78 -23.47 -12.87
C GLN A 46 26.00 -22.72 -13.41
N GLU A 47 26.05 -21.41 -13.17
CA GLU A 47 27.15 -20.54 -13.58
C GLU A 47 27.94 -20.10 -12.35
N VAL A 48 28.91 -20.91 -11.94
CA VAL A 48 29.69 -20.72 -10.69
C VAL A 48 30.48 -19.41 -10.66
N TRP A 49 30.72 -18.81 -11.82
CA TRP A 49 31.35 -17.51 -11.96
C TRP A 49 30.40 -16.33 -11.66
N LYS A 50 29.09 -16.57 -11.52
CA LYS A 50 28.13 -15.56 -11.05
C LYS A 50 28.11 -15.52 -9.54
N ALA A 51 28.22 -14.31 -9.00
CA ALA A 51 28.01 -14.07 -7.58
C ALA A 51 26.60 -14.52 -7.16
N PRO A 52 26.43 -15.03 -5.93
CA PRO A 52 25.11 -15.35 -5.42
C PRO A 52 24.25 -14.08 -5.35
N LEU A 53 22.93 -14.25 -5.47
CA LEU A 53 22.01 -13.13 -5.57
C LEU A 53 22.15 -12.05 -4.47
N PRO A 54 22.39 -12.39 -3.18
CA PRO A 54 22.60 -11.39 -2.13
C PRO A 54 23.81 -10.47 -2.43
N GLU A 55 24.96 -11.06 -2.75
CA GLU A 55 26.21 -10.34 -3.06
C GLU A 55 26.05 -9.46 -4.30
N PHE A 56 25.38 -9.99 -5.34
CA PHE A 56 25.09 -9.21 -6.55
C PHE A 56 24.26 -7.95 -6.25
N ILE A 57 23.28 -8.05 -5.36
CA ILE A 57 22.44 -6.91 -4.96
C ILE A 57 23.27 -5.88 -4.20
N GLU A 58 24.11 -6.32 -3.25
CA GLU A 58 24.99 -5.45 -2.46
C GLU A 58 25.98 -4.71 -3.38
N GLU A 59 26.65 -5.41 -4.28
CA GLU A 59 27.61 -4.82 -5.21
C GLU A 59 26.93 -3.83 -6.17
N SER A 60 25.76 -4.19 -6.70
CA SER A 60 24.97 -3.31 -7.59
C SER A 60 24.51 -2.05 -6.86
N PHE A 61 24.09 -2.19 -5.60
CA PHE A 61 23.65 -1.07 -4.76
C PHE A 61 24.83 -0.14 -4.46
N TYR A 62 25.96 -0.70 -4.05
CA TYR A 62 27.20 0.05 -3.81
C TYR A 62 27.67 0.79 -5.07
N LYS A 63 27.63 0.16 -6.25
CA LYS A 63 28.02 0.80 -7.51
C LYS A 63 27.19 2.04 -7.83
N ARG A 64 25.87 2.00 -7.62
CA ARG A 64 24.97 3.14 -7.90
C ARG A 64 24.98 4.21 -6.82
N PHE A 65 24.91 3.81 -5.56
CA PHE A 65 24.64 4.72 -4.45
C PHE A 65 25.88 5.03 -3.61
N LYS A 66 26.98 4.30 -3.79
CA LYS A 66 28.23 4.39 -3.01
C LYS A 66 27.98 4.23 -1.50
N LYS A 67 26.96 3.44 -1.15
CA LYS A 67 26.55 3.10 0.21
C LYS A 67 26.49 1.59 0.33
N GLU A 68 26.95 1.06 1.46
CA GLU A 68 26.90 -0.40 1.72
C GLU A 68 25.50 -0.86 2.14
N ARG A 69 24.69 0.04 2.74
CA ARG A 69 23.35 -0.27 3.22
C ARG A 69 22.36 0.88 2.94
N PRO A 70 21.07 0.59 2.75
CA PRO A 70 20.04 1.61 2.71
C PRO A 70 19.91 2.32 4.06
N ASP A 71 19.74 3.65 4.05
CA ASP A 71 19.50 4.45 5.27
C ASP A 71 18.21 4.06 6.00
N VAL A 72 17.17 3.63 5.25
CA VAL A 72 15.87 3.25 5.82
C VAL A 72 15.43 1.90 5.27
N VAL A 73 15.55 0.86 6.09
CA VAL A 73 15.06 -0.49 5.74
C VAL A 73 13.59 -0.62 6.15
N LYS A 74 12.68 -0.60 5.17
CA LYS A 74 11.25 -0.86 5.40
C LYS A 74 10.94 -2.32 5.17
N THR A 75 10.67 -3.06 6.24
CA THR A 75 10.31 -4.48 6.18
C THR A 75 9.02 -4.67 5.38
N LEU A 76 8.92 -5.74 4.57
CA LEU A 76 7.70 -6.02 3.79
C LEU A 76 6.46 -6.13 4.69
N LYS A 77 6.61 -6.68 5.90
CA LYS A 77 5.54 -6.76 6.92
C LYS A 77 5.04 -5.38 7.38
N GLN A 78 5.94 -4.41 7.53
CA GLN A 78 5.57 -3.04 7.92
C GLN A 78 4.76 -2.37 6.80
N ILE A 79 5.18 -2.55 5.55
CA ILE A 79 4.49 -1.97 4.40
C ILE A 79 3.09 -2.57 4.25
N LEU A 80 2.91 -3.87 4.47
CA LEU A 80 1.57 -4.49 4.47
C LEU A 80 0.66 -3.90 5.55
N LYS A 81 1.17 -3.73 6.77
CA LYS A 81 0.40 -3.11 7.87
C LYS A 81 0.01 -1.66 7.54
N GLU A 82 0.94 -0.88 7.00
CA GLU A 82 0.69 0.51 6.60
C GLU A 82 -0.40 0.60 5.52
N GLN A 83 -0.38 -0.31 4.54
CA GLN A 83 -1.42 -0.40 3.51
C GLN A 83 -2.78 -0.79 4.09
N GLU A 84 -2.84 -1.72 5.04
CA GLU A 84 -4.10 -2.12 5.68
C GLU A 84 -4.69 -0.99 6.53
N ILE A 85 -3.86 -0.28 7.29
CA ILE A 85 -4.27 0.89 8.08
C ILE A 85 -4.81 1.98 7.16
N LYS A 86 -4.10 2.28 6.06
CA LYS A 86 -4.54 3.27 5.08
C LYS A 86 -5.86 2.87 4.40
N ALA A 87 -6.05 1.59 4.09
CA ALA A 87 -7.29 1.08 3.52
C ALA A 87 -8.46 1.17 4.52
N LYS A 88 -8.24 0.82 5.79
CA LYS A 88 -9.23 0.95 6.87
C LYS A 88 -9.60 2.41 7.13
N ALA A 89 -8.62 3.31 7.18
CA ALA A 89 -8.85 4.75 7.33
C ALA A 89 -9.68 5.30 6.16
N LYS A 90 -9.35 4.92 4.92
CA LYS A 90 -10.12 5.32 3.74
C LYS A 90 -11.56 4.79 3.75
N LYS A 91 -11.76 3.56 4.25
CA LYS A 91 -13.10 2.97 4.41
C LYS A 91 -13.93 3.75 5.43
N LYS A 92 -13.32 4.07 6.59
CA LYS A 92 -13.97 4.86 7.66
C LYS A 92 -14.30 6.28 7.22
N ASP A 93 -13.39 6.97 6.52
CA ASP A 93 -13.65 8.31 5.95
C ASP A 93 -14.82 8.29 4.96
N LYS A 94 -14.83 7.31 4.03
CA LYS A 94 -15.93 7.16 3.07
C LYS A 94 -17.27 6.89 3.76
N GLU A 95 -17.28 6.10 4.82
CA GLU A 95 -18.48 5.79 5.60
C GLU A 95 -18.99 6.99 6.40
N MET A 96 -18.08 7.77 7.01
CA MET A 96 -18.46 9.03 7.66
C MET A 96 -19.04 10.03 6.66
N ARG A 97 -18.40 10.22 5.49
CA ARG A 97 -18.93 11.08 4.43
C ARG A 97 -20.31 10.65 3.93
N ARG A 98 -20.58 9.35 3.90
CA ARG A 98 -21.91 8.83 3.51
C ARG A 98 -22.95 9.16 4.57
N LYS A 99 -22.66 8.90 5.85
CA LYS A 99 -23.55 9.25 6.96
C LYS A 99 -23.81 10.75 7.06
N GLU A 100 -22.79 11.57 6.85
CA GLU A 100 -22.92 13.03 6.83
C GLU A 100 -23.82 13.52 5.68
N ARG A 101 -23.74 12.89 4.51
CA ARG A 101 -24.65 13.20 3.38
C ARG A 101 -26.08 12.77 3.65
N GLU A 102 -26.28 11.57 4.19
CA GLU A 102 -27.60 11.06 4.58
C GLU A 102 -28.24 11.95 5.66
N GLN A 103 -27.46 12.40 6.65
CA GLN A 103 -27.92 13.35 7.67
C GLN A 103 -28.30 14.69 7.06
N LYS A 104 -27.43 15.27 6.22
CA LYS A 104 -27.72 16.54 5.51
C LYS A 104 -28.95 16.46 4.60
N GLN A 105 -29.27 15.28 4.08
CA GLN A 105 -30.47 15.05 3.26
C GLN A 105 -31.73 14.99 4.13
N ALA A 106 -31.68 14.27 5.25
CA ALA A 106 -32.76 14.21 6.22
C ALA A 106 -33.06 15.60 6.84
N ASP A 107 -32.02 16.37 7.17
CA ASP A 107 -32.19 17.71 7.74
C ASP A 107 -32.83 18.69 6.73
N ASN A 108 -32.57 18.55 5.43
CA ASN A 108 -33.17 19.38 4.37
C ASN A 108 -34.64 19.00 4.09
N GLU A 109 -34.99 17.72 4.19
CA GLU A 109 -36.36 17.22 4.00
C GLU A 109 -37.31 17.65 5.13
N THR A 110 -36.77 17.98 6.30
CA THR A 110 -37.57 18.36 7.48
C THR A 110 -38.01 19.82 7.45
N ASP A 111 -37.36 20.69 6.67
CA ASP A 111 -37.68 22.13 6.57
C ASP A 111 -38.84 22.43 5.58
N GLU A 112 -39.17 21.51 4.66
CA GLU A 112 -40.28 21.70 3.69
C GLU A 112 -41.68 21.29 4.22
N VAL A 113 -41.80 20.64 5.39
CA VAL A 113 -43.10 20.18 5.91
C VAL A 113 -43.51 20.98 7.16
N LEU A 114 -43.70 22.29 6.99
CA LEU A 114 -44.54 23.08 7.90
C LEU A 114 -46.01 22.92 7.45
N PRO A 115 -46.88 22.21 8.21
CA PRO A 115 -48.28 22.13 7.87
C PRO A 115 -48.93 23.50 8.08
N SER A 116 -49.25 24.20 6.98
CA SER A 116 -50.12 25.37 6.96
C SER A 116 -51.52 24.94 7.43
N ASN A 117 -51.78 25.06 8.73
CA ASN A 117 -53.08 24.84 9.34
C ASN A 117 -54.07 25.93 8.88
N PRO A 118 -55.11 25.62 8.08
CA PRO A 118 -56.14 26.60 7.77
C PRO A 118 -57.15 26.62 8.92
N GLN A 119 -57.17 27.72 9.67
CA GLN A 119 -58.17 27.99 10.70
C GLN A 119 -59.60 27.98 10.09
N PRO A 120 -60.61 27.39 10.76
CA PRO A 120 -61.99 27.44 10.30
C PRO A 120 -62.55 28.86 10.44
N ARG A 121 -62.95 29.45 9.32
CA ARG A 121 -63.58 30.77 9.27
C ARG A 121 -65.06 30.62 9.61
N THR A 122 -65.43 30.83 10.87
CA THR A 122 -66.82 31.12 11.26
C THR A 122 -67.12 32.57 10.95
N VAL A 123 -68.15 32.82 10.14
CA VAL A 123 -68.83 34.12 10.07
C VAL A 123 -70.34 33.87 10.08
N GLU A 124 -71.00 34.64 10.95
CA GLU A 124 -72.45 34.73 11.24
C GLU A 124 -73.33 35.05 10.03
#